data_AF-A0A0V0H3U5-F1
#
_entry.id   AF-A0A0V0H3U5-F1
#
_cell.length_a   1.000
_cell.length_b   1.000
_cell.length_c   1.000
_cell.angle_alpha   90.00
_cell.angle_beta   90.00
_cell.angle_gamma   90.00
#
_symmetry.space_group_name_H-M   'P 1'
#
loop_
_entity.id
_entity.type
_entity.pdbx_description
1 polymer ?
#
loop_
_entity_poly.entity_id
_entity_poly.type
_entity_poly.pdbx_seq_one_letter_code
_entity_poly.pdbx_strand_id
1 'polypeptide(L)'
;MKLSTICGSIAADEKRHETAYTKIVEKLLEVDPDGAILAIGDMMRKKISMPAHLMYDGRDDNLFEHFSAVAQRLGVYTAKDYADILEFLVGRWEVEKLTGLSSEGRRAQDYVCGLAPRIRKLEERAQARAKQRSPVPFSWIFGKEIKI
;
A
#
# COMPACT_ATOMS: atom_id res chain seq x y z
N MET A 1 -24.63 -16.69 -8.69
CA MET A 1 -23.96 -15.56 -7.99
C MET A 1 -23.18 -14.77 -9.03
N LYS A 2 -23.29 -13.42 -9.06
CA LYS A 2 -22.56 -12.59 -10.04
C LYS A 2 -21.14 -12.30 -9.50
N LEU A 3 -20.16 -12.16 -10.38
CA LEU A 3 -18.77 -11.85 -10.00
C LEU A 3 -18.68 -10.60 -9.12
N SER A 4 -19.45 -9.55 -9.45
CA SER A 4 -19.51 -8.32 -8.65
C SER A 4 -19.99 -8.55 -7.22
N THR A 5 -20.94 -9.46 -7.02
CA THR A 5 -21.43 -9.82 -5.68
C THR A 5 -20.34 -10.52 -4.88
N ILE A 6 -19.59 -11.43 -5.49
CA ILE A 6 -18.49 -12.15 -4.82
C ILE A 6 -17.41 -11.17 -4.38
N CYS A 7 -16.92 -10.33 -5.30
CA CYS A 7 -15.89 -9.32 -4.98
C CYS A 7 -16.39 -8.32 -3.92
N GLY A 8 -17.64 -7.88 -4.02
CA GLY A 8 -18.26 -6.96 -3.06
C GLY A 8 -18.38 -7.54 -1.65
N SER A 9 -18.75 -8.82 -1.54
CA SER A 9 -18.81 -9.50 -0.24
C SER A 9 -17.43 -9.62 0.42
N ILE A 10 -16.38 -9.97 -0.34
CA ILE A 10 -15.01 -10.00 0.18
C ILE A 10 -14.59 -8.60 0.63
N ALA A 11 -14.82 -7.57 -0.18
CA ALA A 11 -14.46 -6.20 0.16
C ALA A 11 -15.17 -5.68 1.43
N ALA A 12 -16.44 -6.08 1.64
CA ALA A 12 -17.17 -5.74 2.85
C ALA A 12 -16.53 -6.35 4.11
N ASP A 13 -16.00 -7.56 4.01
CA ASP A 13 -15.29 -8.23 5.09
C ASP A 13 -13.94 -7.54 5.36
N GLU A 14 -13.20 -7.20 4.31
CA GLU A 14 -11.93 -6.47 4.47
C GLU A 14 -12.12 -5.08 5.10
N LYS A 15 -13.24 -4.41 4.84
CA LYS A 15 -13.55 -3.14 5.52
C LYS A 15 -13.74 -3.34 7.03
N ARG A 16 -14.34 -4.46 7.46
CA ARG A 16 -14.51 -4.79 8.88
C ARG A 16 -13.16 -5.13 9.52
N HIS A 17 -12.29 -5.84 8.82
CA HIS A 17 -10.93 -6.12 9.26
C HIS A 17 -10.11 -4.83 9.43
N GLU A 18 -10.12 -3.96 8.41
CA GLU A 18 -9.45 -2.66 8.47
C GLU A 18 -9.94 -1.83 9.65
N THR A 19 -11.24 -1.79 9.90
CA THR A 19 -11.81 -1.08 11.06
C THR A 19 -11.33 -1.65 12.40
N ALA A 20 -11.21 -2.98 12.51
CA ALA A 20 -10.72 -3.61 13.74
C ALA A 20 -9.23 -3.27 13.97
N TYR A 21 -8.38 -3.42 12.96
CA TYR A 21 -6.96 -3.16 13.07
C TYR A 21 -6.64 -1.68 13.29
N THR A 22 -7.35 -0.77 12.64
CA THR A 22 -7.15 0.67 12.86
C THR A 22 -7.49 1.10 14.28
N LYS A 23 -8.52 0.53 14.90
CA LYS A 23 -8.85 0.77 16.32
C LYS A 23 -7.79 0.25 17.29
N ILE A 24 -7.15 -0.88 16.97
CA ILE A 24 -6.04 -1.40 17.78
C ILE A 24 -4.88 -0.41 17.77
N VAL A 25 -4.47 0.05 16.60
CA VAL A 25 -3.35 1.01 16.47
C VAL A 25 -3.71 2.38 17.05
N GLU A 26 -4.95 2.84 16.89
CA GLU A 26 -5.46 4.03 17.56
C GLU A 26 -5.29 3.93 19.07
N LYS A 27 -5.67 2.80 19.67
CA LYS A 27 -5.49 2.60 21.11
C LYS A 27 -4.01 2.57 21.51
N LEU A 28 -3.15 2.00 20.68
CA LEU A 28 -1.69 2.00 20.91
C LEU A 28 -1.13 3.43 20.89
N LEU A 29 -1.59 4.28 19.98
CA LEU A 29 -1.18 5.70 19.93
C LEU A 29 -1.68 6.51 21.13
N GLU A 30 -2.79 6.12 21.75
CA GLU A 30 -3.24 6.75 23.00
C GLU A 30 -2.38 6.35 24.21
N VAL A 31 -1.99 5.08 24.31
CA VAL A 31 -1.31 4.54 25.51
C VAL A 31 0.22 4.62 25.43
N ASP A 32 0.77 4.52 24.23
CA ASP A 32 2.21 4.61 23.93
C ASP A 32 2.42 5.35 22.60
N PRO A 33 2.19 6.67 22.57
CA PRO A 33 2.30 7.46 21.35
C PRO A 33 3.71 7.43 20.73
N ASP A 34 4.76 7.38 21.56
CA ASP A 34 6.15 7.40 21.08
C ASP A 34 6.55 6.07 20.46
N GLY A 35 6.30 4.94 21.13
CA GLY A 35 6.60 3.62 20.58
C GLY A 35 5.79 3.34 19.30
N ALA A 36 4.50 3.70 19.30
CA ALA A 36 3.63 3.49 18.16
C ALA A 36 4.06 4.32 16.93
N ILE A 37 4.37 5.62 17.08
CA ILE A 37 4.79 6.42 15.92
C ILE A 37 6.15 5.99 15.37
N LEU A 38 7.07 5.54 16.24
CA LEU A 38 8.35 4.98 15.81
C LEU A 38 8.16 3.71 14.98
N ALA A 39 7.25 2.82 15.41
CA ALA A 39 6.91 1.59 14.68
C ALA A 39 6.25 1.89 13.33
N ILE A 40 5.31 2.84 13.27
CA ILE A 40 4.68 3.28 12.01
C ILE A 40 5.77 3.84 11.07
N GLY A 41 6.64 4.71 11.58
CA GLY A 41 7.74 5.27 10.80
C GLY A 41 8.73 4.22 10.30
N ASP A 42 9.02 3.20 11.10
CA ASP A 42 9.88 2.07 10.70
C ASP A 42 9.27 1.24 9.58
N MET A 43 7.99 0.87 9.70
CA MET A 43 7.27 0.15 8.64
C MET A 43 7.22 0.96 7.34
N MET A 44 7.03 2.28 7.42
CA MET A 44 7.06 3.15 6.25
C MET A 44 8.44 3.26 5.60
N ARG A 45 9.53 3.25 6.39
CA ARG A 45 10.90 3.20 5.87
C ARG A 45 11.20 1.88 5.15
N LYS A 46 10.72 0.76 5.70
CA LYS A 46 10.84 -0.58 5.11
C LYS A 46 9.98 -0.75 3.85
N LYS A 47 8.97 0.11 3.68
CA LYS A 47 7.85 -0.01 2.73
C LYS A 47 6.99 -1.23 3.08
N ILE A 48 5.67 -1.09 2.90
CA ILE A 48 4.77 -2.23 3.12
C ILE A 48 4.91 -3.16 1.92
N SER A 49 5.68 -4.23 2.09
CA SER A 49 5.82 -5.29 1.09
C SER A 49 4.52 -6.04 0.94
N MET A 50 4.10 -6.25 -0.30
CA MET A 50 2.90 -7.05 -0.59
C MET A 50 3.11 -8.49 -0.11
N PRO A 51 2.11 -9.14 0.51
CA PRO A 51 2.27 -10.49 1.04
C PRO A 51 2.73 -11.50 0.00
N ALA A 52 2.25 -11.36 -1.24
CA ALA A 52 2.58 -12.23 -2.37
C ALA A 52 3.77 -11.73 -3.21
N HIS A 53 4.66 -10.90 -2.67
CA HIS A 53 5.79 -10.34 -3.44
C HIS A 53 6.80 -11.39 -3.95
N LEU A 54 6.79 -12.61 -3.38
CA LEU A 54 7.60 -13.76 -3.81
C LEU A 54 6.83 -14.73 -4.71
N MET A 55 5.76 -14.27 -5.36
CA MET A 55 4.94 -15.10 -6.24
C MET A 55 5.76 -15.62 -7.41
N TYR A 56 5.70 -16.94 -7.61
CA TYR A 56 6.43 -17.67 -8.64
C TYR A 56 5.57 -18.82 -9.16
N ASP A 57 5.60 -19.06 -10.48
CA ASP A 57 4.80 -20.09 -11.14
C ASP A 57 5.63 -21.20 -11.80
N GLY A 58 6.93 -21.26 -11.51
CA GLY A 58 7.85 -22.23 -12.10
C GLY A 58 8.53 -21.76 -13.40
N ARG A 59 8.24 -20.55 -13.89
CA ARG A 59 8.79 -20.06 -15.16
C ARG A 59 9.08 -18.56 -15.22
N ASP A 60 8.32 -17.73 -14.52
CA ASP A 60 8.53 -16.28 -14.50
C ASP A 60 9.07 -15.81 -13.15
N ASP A 61 10.36 -15.49 -13.10
CA ASP A 61 11.05 -15.00 -11.90
C ASP A 61 10.53 -13.62 -11.43
N ASN A 62 9.84 -12.87 -12.31
CA ASN A 62 9.33 -11.53 -12.04
C ASN A 62 7.79 -11.49 -12.01
N LEU A 63 7.15 -12.63 -11.77
CA LEU A 63 5.70 -12.79 -11.87
C LEU A 63 4.92 -11.79 -11.02
N PHE A 64 5.38 -11.48 -9.81
CA PHE A 64 4.76 -10.45 -8.97
C PHE A 64 4.83 -9.05 -9.59
N GLU A 65 5.96 -8.69 -10.20
CA GLU A 65 6.13 -7.38 -10.86
C GLU A 65 5.24 -7.27 -12.09
N HIS A 66 5.17 -8.32 -12.91
CA HIS A 66 4.31 -8.36 -14.09
C HIS A 66 2.83 -8.29 -13.69
N PHE A 67 2.40 -9.08 -12.70
CA PHE A 67 1.04 -9.00 -12.16
C PHE A 67 0.71 -7.59 -11.64
N SER A 68 1.61 -7.00 -10.84
CA SER A 68 1.42 -5.67 -10.26
C SER A 68 1.34 -4.59 -11.34
N ALA A 69 2.09 -4.72 -12.43
CA ALA A 69 2.02 -3.81 -13.57
C ALA A 69 0.66 -3.89 -14.29
N VAL A 70 0.09 -5.09 -14.46
CA VAL A 70 -1.28 -5.24 -14.98
C VAL A 70 -2.31 -4.59 -14.05
N ALA A 71 -2.22 -4.83 -12.74
CA ALA A 71 -3.13 -4.24 -11.75
C ALA A 71 -3.06 -2.71 -11.72
N GLN A 72 -1.86 -2.15 -11.78
CA GLN A 72 -1.60 -0.71 -11.89
C GLN A 72 -2.23 -0.14 -13.16
N ARG A 73 -2.03 -0.78 -14.32
CA ARG A 73 -2.56 -0.30 -15.61
C ARG A 73 -4.08 -0.36 -15.67
N LEU A 74 -4.69 -1.39 -15.06
CA LEU A 74 -6.15 -1.53 -14.99
C LEU A 74 -6.79 -0.66 -13.90
N GLY A 75 -5.99 -0.01 -13.05
CA GLY A 75 -6.49 0.81 -11.94
C GLY A 75 -7.13 0.01 -10.82
N VAL A 76 -6.77 -1.27 -10.66
CA VAL A 76 -7.29 -2.14 -9.58
C VAL A 76 -6.59 -1.81 -8.26
N TYR A 77 -5.27 -1.64 -8.31
CA TYR A 77 -4.45 -1.15 -7.21
C TYR A 77 -3.22 -0.47 -7.78
N THR A 78 -3.01 0.78 -7.38
CA THR A 78 -1.99 1.66 -7.92
C THR A 78 -1.11 2.23 -6.81
N ALA A 79 0.05 2.78 -7.18
CA ALA A 79 0.87 3.53 -6.24
C ALA A 79 0.19 4.82 -5.72
N LYS A 80 -0.90 5.31 -6.35
CA LYS A 80 -1.77 6.35 -5.77
C LYS A 80 -2.59 5.80 -4.62
N ASP A 81 -3.21 4.63 -4.81
CA ASP A 81 -3.98 3.97 -3.75
C ASP A 81 -3.11 3.71 -2.51
N TYR A 82 -1.83 3.35 -2.69
CA TYR A 82 -0.88 3.25 -1.59
C TYR A 82 -0.71 4.57 -0.82
N ALA A 83 -0.55 5.70 -1.54
CA ALA A 83 -0.42 7.01 -0.92
C ALA A 83 -1.72 7.45 -0.23
N ASP A 84 -2.87 7.13 -0.82
CA ASP A 84 -4.19 7.46 -0.28
C ASP A 84 -4.50 6.67 0.99
N ILE A 85 -4.13 5.38 1.05
CA ILE A 85 -4.23 4.56 2.28
C ILE A 85 -3.36 5.18 3.38
N LEU A 86 -2.12 5.58 3.05
CA LEU A 86 -1.24 6.21 4.03
C LEU A 86 -1.82 7.53 4.55
N GLU A 87 -2.28 8.41 3.68
CA GLU A 87 -2.90 9.68 4.06
C GLU A 87 -4.16 9.46 4.91
N PHE A 88 -5.00 8.49 4.54
CA PHE A 88 -6.16 8.09 5.32
C PHE A 88 -5.76 7.65 6.73
N LEU A 89 -4.75 6.77 6.88
CA LEU A 89 -4.32 6.29 8.20
C LEU A 89 -3.71 7.41 9.05
N VAL A 90 -2.90 8.28 8.45
CA VAL A 90 -2.33 9.47 9.11
C VAL A 90 -3.44 10.38 9.65
N GLY A 91 -4.48 10.64 8.85
CA GLY A 91 -5.64 11.43 9.27
C GLY A 91 -6.51 10.71 10.30
N ARG A 92 -6.78 9.41 10.10
CA ARG A 92 -7.63 8.58 10.97
C ARG A 92 -7.08 8.47 12.39
N TRP A 93 -5.76 8.43 12.53
CA TRP A 93 -5.06 8.38 13.81
C TRP A 93 -4.63 9.75 14.33
N GLU A 94 -4.99 10.83 13.62
CA GLU A 94 -4.59 12.20 13.96
C GLU A 94 -3.09 12.36 14.23
N VAL A 95 -2.24 11.68 13.45
CA VAL A 95 -0.79 11.58 13.70
C VAL A 95 -0.14 12.96 13.84
N GLU A 96 -0.57 13.94 13.06
CA GLU A 96 -0.07 15.33 13.12
C GLU A 96 -0.37 16.02 14.47
N LYS A 97 -1.43 15.61 15.17
CA LYS A 97 -1.84 16.21 16.45
C LYS A 97 -1.20 15.54 17.67
N LEU A 98 -0.40 14.48 17.48
CA LEU A 98 0.30 13.83 18.58
C LEU A 98 1.26 14.81 19.25
N THR A 99 1.21 14.89 20.58
CA THR A 99 2.06 15.75 21.41
C THR A 99 2.74 14.91 22.49
N GLY A 100 3.71 15.50 23.21
CA GLY A 100 4.44 14.78 24.26
C GLY A 100 5.46 13.74 23.76
N LEU A 101 5.70 13.70 22.44
CA LEU A 101 6.67 12.79 21.82
C LEU A 101 8.12 13.12 22.20
N SER A 102 8.98 12.11 22.13
CA SER A 102 10.43 12.26 22.18
C SER A 102 10.97 12.98 20.92
N SER A 103 12.26 13.27 20.91
CA SER A 103 12.90 13.84 19.71
C SER A 103 12.92 12.86 18.52
N GLU A 104 12.93 11.55 18.80
CA GLU A 104 12.83 10.52 17.78
C GLU A 104 11.39 10.34 17.31
N GLY A 105 10.43 10.35 18.24
CA GLY A 105 9.01 10.31 17.92
C GLY A 105 8.58 11.47 17.02
N ARG A 106 9.01 12.71 17.32
CA ARG A 106 8.75 13.88 16.45
C ARG A 106 9.33 13.71 15.04
N ARG A 107 10.56 13.20 14.91
CA ARG A 107 11.17 12.93 13.59
C ARG A 107 10.39 11.85 12.81
N ALA A 108 9.88 10.83 13.50
CA ALA A 108 9.04 9.82 12.89
C ALA A 108 7.69 10.39 12.47
N GLN A 109 7.07 11.22 13.31
CA GLN A 109 5.83 11.95 13.02
C GLN A 109 5.98 12.81 11.75
N ASP A 110 6.98 13.69 11.69
CA ASP A 110 7.25 14.54 10.52
C ASP A 110 7.47 13.70 9.24
N TYR A 111 8.23 12.61 9.35
CA TYR A 111 8.47 11.70 8.25
C TYR A 111 7.19 11.07 7.73
N VAL A 112 6.35 10.54 8.62
CA VAL A 112 5.10 9.86 8.28
C VAL A 112 4.10 10.85 7.67
N CYS A 113 3.90 12.02 8.28
CA CYS A 113 2.98 13.05 7.78
C CYS A 113 3.41 13.60 6.41
N GLY A 114 4.71 13.71 6.15
CA GLY A 114 5.24 14.19 4.86
C GLY A 114 5.29 13.14 3.74
N LEU A 115 5.00 11.87 4.03
CA LEU A 115 5.32 10.78 3.11
C LEU A 115 4.31 10.61 1.97
N ALA A 116 3.00 10.76 2.23
CA ALA A 116 1.98 10.57 1.18
C ALA A 116 2.16 11.55 -0.01
N PRO A 117 2.34 12.87 0.19
CA PRO A 117 2.63 13.80 -0.91
C PRO A 117 3.92 13.48 -1.65
N ARG A 118 4.93 12.94 -0.95
CA ARG A 118 6.21 12.54 -1.55
C ARG A 118 6.03 11.32 -2.46
N ILE A 119 5.24 10.33 -2.04
CA ILE A 119 4.94 9.14 -2.85
C ILE A 119 4.20 9.53 -4.11
N ARG A 120 3.16 10.38 -4.02
CA ARG A 120 2.41 10.87 -5.18
C ARG A 120 3.33 11.55 -6.22
N LYS A 121 4.20 12.46 -5.78
CA LYS A 121 5.17 13.12 -6.68
C LYS A 121 6.15 12.15 -7.35
N LEU A 122 6.56 11.08 -6.65
CA LEU A 122 7.44 10.06 -7.21
C LEU A 122 6.70 9.19 -8.24
N GLU A 123 5.44 8.84 -7.97
CA GLU A 123 4.57 8.06 -8.85
C GLU A 123 4.27 8.81 -10.15
N GLU A 124 3.92 10.09 -10.08
CA GLU A 124 3.71 10.96 -11.24
C GLU A 124 4.96 11.02 -12.14
N ARG A 125 6.14 11.17 -11.53
CA ARG A 125 7.43 11.18 -12.26
C ARG A 125 7.75 9.82 -12.88
N ALA A 126 7.42 8.73 -12.19
CA ALA A 126 7.63 7.38 -12.71
C ALA A 126 6.73 7.10 -13.91
N GLN A 127 5.45 7.50 -13.85
CA GLN A 127 4.51 7.39 -14.96
C GLN A 127 4.92 8.26 -16.16
N ALA A 128 5.35 9.51 -15.92
CA ALA A 128 5.83 10.39 -16.98
C ALA A 128 7.06 9.84 -17.73
N ARG A 129 7.84 8.97 -17.08
CA ARG A 129 9.02 8.30 -17.65
C ARG A 129 8.76 6.87 -18.12
N ALA A 130 7.55 6.35 -17.90
CA ALA A 130 7.21 4.98 -18.24
C ALA A 130 7.21 4.81 -19.77
N LYS A 131 8.16 4.01 -20.28
CA LYS A 131 8.13 3.55 -21.66
C LYS A 131 7.05 2.47 -21.81
N GLN A 132 6.47 2.34 -23.00
CA GLN A 132 5.62 1.18 -23.31
C GLN A 132 6.45 -0.08 -23.11
N ARG A 133 6.03 -0.91 -22.15
CA ARG A 133 6.61 -2.24 -21.93
C ARG A 133 6.02 -3.21 -22.95
N SER A 134 6.84 -4.15 -23.40
CA SER A 134 6.37 -5.24 -24.25
C SER A 134 5.34 -6.09 -23.49
N PRO A 135 4.33 -6.64 -24.19
CA PRO A 135 3.45 -7.64 -23.60
C PRO A 135 4.25 -8.82 -23.02
N VAL A 136 3.75 -9.40 -21.94
CA VAL A 136 4.36 -10.55 -21.26
C VAL A 136 3.37 -11.72 -21.22
N PRO A 137 3.78 -12.96 -21.50
CA PRO A 137 2.91 -14.13 -21.43
C PRO A 137 2.58 -14.49 -19.97
N PHE A 138 1.30 -14.71 -19.67
CA PHE A 138 0.87 -15.20 -18.36
C PHE A 138 0.43 -16.66 -18.39
N SER A 139 1.10 -17.42 -17.55
CA SER A 139 0.85 -18.81 -17.19
C SER A 139 -0.59 -19.15 -16.84
N TRP A 140 -1.23 -18.30 -16.02
CA TRP A 140 -2.59 -18.50 -15.51
C TRP A 140 -3.66 -18.44 -16.60
N ILE A 141 -3.32 -17.90 -17.77
CA ILE A 141 -4.19 -17.77 -18.93
C ILE A 141 -3.55 -18.43 -20.17
N PHE A 142 -2.92 -19.58 -19.94
CA PHE A 142 -2.40 -20.46 -21.00
C PHE A 142 -1.33 -19.80 -21.90
N GLY A 143 -0.50 -18.94 -21.32
CA GLY A 143 0.61 -18.28 -22.03
C GLY A 143 0.18 -17.09 -22.89
N LYS A 144 -1.07 -16.62 -22.78
CA LYS A 144 -1.52 -15.43 -23.50
C LYS A 144 -0.74 -14.19 -23.05
N GLU A 145 -0.29 -13.41 -24.03
CA GLU A 145 0.43 -12.16 -23.79
C GLU A 145 -0.51 -11.04 -23.34
N ILE A 146 -0.12 -10.35 -22.28
CA ILE A 146 -0.85 -9.23 -21.70
C ILE A 146 0.05 -8.01 -21.65
N LYS A 147 -0.50 -6.86 -22.03
CA LYS A 147 0.17 -5.57 -21.90
C LYS A 147 0.37 -5.24 -20.42
N ILE A 148 1.60 -4.95 -20.04
CA ILE A 148 2.01 -4.48 -18.70
C ILE A 148 2.42 -3.01 -18.72
#